data_AF-A0A560WGA0-F1
#
_entry.id   AF-A0A560WGA0-F1
#
_cell.length_a   1.000
_cell.length_b   1.000
_cell.length_c   1.000
_cell.angle_alpha   90.00
_cell.angle_beta   90.00
_cell.angle_gamma   90.00
#
_symmetry.space_group_name_H-M   'P 1'
#
loop_
_entity.id
_entity.type
_entity.pdbx_description
1 polymer ?
#
loop_
_entity_poly.entity_id
_entity_poly.type
_entity_poly.pdbx_seq_one_letter_code
_entity_poly.pdbx_strand_id
1 'polypeptide(L)'
;MSDVPGAVDRLRLDAESGSLAALCADLGVDLLVLFGSALDDPSTAHDVDVAYGRRRGVAARPHLDVVNALAGRYGDYVDVMSLDDAGSVARYEALHGIDVLVELTPGRYANAQMAAFGEYCDTQRFRDRVLEALTR
;
A
#
# COMPACT_ATOMS: atom_id res chain seq x y z
N MET A 1 3.72 -19.05 12.77
CA MET A 1 4.98 -18.31 12.71
C MET A 1 4.94 -17.59 11.38
N SER A 2 5.01 -16.25 11.38
CA SER A 2 4.99 -15.47 10.13
C SER A 2 6.28 -15.74 9.35
N ASP A 3 6.15 -15.92 8.04
CA ASP A 3 7.28 -16.03 7.09
C ASP A 3 7.28 -14.75 6.24
N VAL A 4 7.70 -13.65 6.88
CA VAL A 4 7.76 -12.33 6.25
C VAL A 4 8.73 -12.32 5.05
N PRO A 5 9.97 -12.84 5.16
CA PRO A 5 10.88 -12.93 4.02
C PRO A 5 10.27 -13.71 2.84
N GLY A 6 9.70 -14.89 3.10
CA GLY A 6 9.08 -15.69 2.05
C GLY A 6 7.83 -15.04 1.44
N ALA A 7 7.09 -14.22 2.19
CA ALA A 7 5.97 -13.46 1.63
C ALA A 7 6.44 -12.34 0.70
N VAL A 8 7.48 -11.59 1.07
CA VAL A 8 8.07 -10.52 0.22
C VAL A 8 8.62 -11.11 -1.07
N ASP A 9 9.37 -12.22 -1.00
CA ASP A 9 9.91 -12.88 -2.18
C ASP A 9 8.78 -13.36 -3.11
N ARG A 10 7.72 -13.96 -2.56
CA ARG A 10 6.55 -14.38 -3.35
C ARG A 10 5.82 -13.20 -3.97
N LEU A 11 5.65 -12.08 -3.27
CA LEU A 11 5.04 -10.87 -3.84
C LEU A 11 5.82 -10.38 -5.06
N ARG A 12 7.15 -10.32 -4.97
CA ARG A 12 8.02 -9.89 -6.07
C ARG A 12 7.98 -10.88 -7.25
N LEU A 13 8.05 -12.18 -7.00
CA LEU A 13 7.92 -13.20 -8.04
C LEU A 13 6.54 -13.16 -8.72
N ASP A 14 5.48 -12.95 -7.96
CA ASP A 14 4.12 -12.83 -8.50
C ASP A 14 3.93 -11.52 -9.29
N ALA A 15 4.62 -10.44 -8.90
CA ALA A 15 4.70 -9.19 -9.65
C ALA A 15 5.41 -9.40 -11.00
N GLU A 16 6.60 -10.01 -11.00
CA GLU A 16 7.40 -10.28 -12.20
C GLU A 16 6.69 -11.23 -13.18
N SER A 17 6.01 -12.25 -12.66
CA SER A 17 5.23 -13.19 -13.49
C SER A 17 3.90 -12.62 -14.01
N GLY A 18 3.48 -11.45 -13.51
CA GLY A 18 2.19 -10.84 -13.84
C GLY A 18 0.98 -11.49 -13.14
N SER A 19 1.19 -12.53 -12.32
CA SER A 19 0.10 -13.16 -11.56
C SER A 19 -0.53 -12.18 -10.56
N LEU A 20 0.29 -11.32 -9.94
CA LEU A 20 -0.18 -10.27 -9.04
C LEU A 20 -0.94 -9.18 -9.81
N ALA A 21 -0.49 -8.82 -11.02
CA ALA A 21 -1.20 -7.87 -11.87
C ALA A 21 -2.60 -8.38 -12.27
N ALA A 22 -2.73 -9.68 -12.59
CA ALA A 22 -4.01 -10.30 -12.87
C ALA A 22 -4.95 -10.28 -11.65
N LEU A 23 -4.43 -10.62 -10.46
CA LEU A 23 -5.19 -10.52 -9.21
C LEU A 23 -5.67 -9.09 -8.94
N CYS A 24 -4.79 -8.10 -9.10
CA CYS A 24 -5.13 -6.69 -8.93
C CYS A 24 -6.23 -6.25 -9.93
N ALA A 25 -6.14 -6.68 -11.19
CA ALA A 25 -7.16 -6.36 -12.19
C ALA A 25 -8.54 -6.90 -11.80
N ASP A 26 -8.62 -8.14 -11.32
CA ASP A 26 -9.86 -8.79 -10.86
C ASP A 26 -10.46 -8.10 -9.62
N LEU A 27 -9.61 -7.55 -8.76
CA LEU A 27 -10.01 -6.80 -7.56
C LEU A 27 -10.40 -5.34 -7.86
N GLY A 28 -10.09 -4.83 -9.06
CA GLY A 28 -10.25 -3.41 -9.40
C GLY A 28 -9.17 -2.51 -8.79
N VAL A 29 -8.00 -3.09 -8.49
CA VAL A 29 -6.81 -2.40 -7.99
C VAL A 29 -5.94 -1.99 -9.17
N ASP A 30 -5.50 -0.73 -9.20
CA ASP A 30 -4.74 -0.12 -10.29
C ASP A 30 -3.26 0.11 -9.93
N LEU A 31 -2.99 0.21 -8.63
CA LEU A 31 -1.67 0.39 -8.03
C LEU A 31 -1.60 -0.50 -6.80
N LEU A 32 -0.53 -1.28 -6.65
CA LEU A 32 -0.18 -2.01 -5.44
C LEU A 32 1.30 -1.77 -5.16
N VAL A 33 1.61 -1.34 -3.93
CA VAL A 33 2.98 -1.06 -3.47
C VAL A 33 3.27 -1.80 -2.17
N LEU A 34 4.51 -2.22 -2.00
CA LEU A 34 5.07 -2.69 -0.73
C LEU A 34 5.77 -1.52 -0.06
N PHE A 35 5.51 -1.33 1.23
CA PHE A 35 6.11 -0.28 2.04
C PHE A 35 6.44 -0.82 3.44
N GLY A 36 6.86 0.07 4.34
CA GLY A 36 7.09 -0.29 5.73
C GLY A 36 8.35 -1.15 5.95
N SER A 37 8.43 -1.76 7.13
CA SER A 37 9.66 -2.39 7.61
C SER A 37 10.09 -3.62 6.79
N ALA A 38 9.13 -4.33 6.20
CA ALA A 38 9.39 -5.49 5.35
C ALA A 38 10.09 -5.13 4.03
N LEU A 39 10.01 -3.87 3.60
CA LEU A 39 10.77 -3.41 2.45
C LEU A 39 12.25 -3.21 2.79
N ASP A 40 12.53 -2.63 3.96
CA ASP A 40 13.89 -2.31 4.42
C ASP A 40 14.68 -3.55 4.84
N ASP A 41 14.08 -4.38 5.70
CA ASP A 41 14.67 -5.64 6.16
C ASP A 41 13.59 -6.68 6.50
N PRO A 42 13.21 -7.54 5.54
CA PRO A 42 12.23 -8.60 5.77
C PRO A 42 12.59 -9.57 6.91
N SER A 43 13.88 -9.70 7.26
CA SER A 43 14.32 -10.66 8.27
C SER A 43 14.02 -10.23 9.71
N THR A 44 13.82 -8.93 9.92
CA THR A 44 13.50 -8.34 11.22
C THR A 44 12.09 -7.75 11.31
N ALA A 45 11.40 -7.62 10.17
CA ALA A 45 10.02 -7.19 10.09
C ALA A 45 9.03 -8.17 10.74
N HIS A 46 7.94 -7.63 11.29
CA HIS A 46 6.91 -8.41 11.99
C HIS A 46 5.75 -8.83 11.08
N ASP A 47 5.44 -7.99 10.11
CA ASP A 47 4.34 -8.02 9.16
C ASP A 47 4.82 -7.56 7.76
N VAL A 48 3.93 -7.62 6.78
CA VAL A 48 4.16 -7.13 5.41
C VAL A 48 3.13 -6.06 5.10
N ASP A 49 3.56 -4.81 4.99
CA ASP A 49 2.69 -3.68 4.68
C ASP A 49 2.54 -3.48 3.16
N VAL A 50 1.30 -3.54 2.67
CA VAL A 50 0.99 -3.21 1.27
C VAL A 50 -0.11 -2.18 1.18
N ALA A 51 0.05 -1.23 0.26
CA ALA A 51 -0.96 -0.22 0.00
C ALA A 51 -1.46 -0.32 -1.44
N TYR A 52 -2.77 -0.10 -1.63
CA TYR A 52 -3.38 -0.20 -2.94
C TYR A 52 -4.21 1.02 -3.30
N GLY A 53 -4.21 1.38 -4.58
CA GLY A 53 -5.08 2.40 -5.16
C GLY A 53 -6.10 1.77 -6.09
N ARG A 54 -7.37 2.15 -5.98
CA ARG A 54 -8.43 1.63 -6.85
C ARG A 54 -8.32 2.20 -8.25
N ARG A 55 -8.82 1.40 -9.21
CA ARG A 55 -8.95 1.80 -10.61
C ARG A 55 -10.14 2.71 -10.81
N ARG A 56 -9.92 3.86 -11.44
CA ARG A 56 -10.99 4.82 -11.76
C ARG A 56 -11.91 4.27 -12.83
N GLY A 57 -13.22 4.47 -12.65
CA GLY A 57 -14.25 4.09 -13.64
C GLY A 57 -14.53 2.58 -13.72
N VAL A 58 -13.95 1.77 -12.84
CA VAL A 58 -14.21 0.32 -12.73
C VAL A 58 -14.87 0.04 -11.39
N ALA A 59 -15.81 -0.90 -11.36
CA ALA A 59 -16.38 -1.37 -10.09
C ALA A 59 -15.29 -2.07 -9.28
N ALA A 60 -14.78 -1.40 -8.25
CA ALA A 60 -13.80 -1.95 -7.35
C ALA A 60 -14.47 -2.86 -6.31
N ARG A 61 -13.77 -3.92 -5.91
CA ARG A 61 -14.21 -4.76 -4.79
C ARG A 61 -14.15 -3.97 -3.48
N PRO A 62 -15.00 -4.31 -2.48
CA PRO A 62 -14.86 -3.81 -1.12
C PRO A 62 -13.45 -4.04 -0.55
N HIS A 63 -13.03 -3.18 0.36
CA HIS A 63 -11.71 -3.29 1.02
C HIS A 63 -11.48 -4.67 1.64
N LEU A 64 -12.49 -5.23 2.31
CA LEU A 64 -12.40 -6.55 2.94
C LEU A 64 -12.10 -7.67 1.93
N ASP A 65 -12.59 -7.58 0.69
CA ASP A 65 -12.29 -8.58 -0.34
C ASP A 65 -10.82 -8.50 -0.77
N VAL A 66 -10.25 -7.29 -0.84
CA VAL A 66 -8.82 -7.08 -1.15
C VAL A 66 -7.95 -7.64 -0.03
N VAL A 67 -8.29 -7.34 1.23
CA VAL A 67 -7.62 -7.87 2.42
C VAL A 67 -7.63 -9.40 2.39
N ASN A 68 -8.82 -10.01 2.24
CA ASN A 68 -8.97 -11.46 2.23
C ASN A 68 -8.20 -12.13 1.07
N ALA A 69 -8.18 -11.51 -0.11
CA ALA A 69 -7.46 -12.04 -1.26
C ALA A 69 -5.93 -12.04 -1.04
N LEU A 70 -5.38 -10.95 -0.48
CA LEU A 70 -3.96 -10.83 -0.20
C LEU A 70 -3.55 -11.70 1.00
N ALA A 71 -4.31 -11.67 2.10
CA ALA A 71 -4.06 -12.51 3.27
C ALA A 71 -4.17 -14.00 2.94
N GLY A 72 -5.19 -14.41 2.17
CA GLY A 72 -5.35 -15.80 1.74
C GLY A 72 -4.22 -16.32 0.85
N ARG A 73 -3.51 -15.42 0.14
CA ARG A 73 -2.39 -15.78 -0.76
C ARG A 73 -1.03 -15.71 -0.07
N TYR A 74 -0.82 -14.69 0.77
CA TYR A 74 0.48 -14.35 1.33
C TYR A 74 0.59 -14.57 2.84
N GLY A 75 -0.53 -14.63 3.56
CA GLY A 75 -0.61 -14.91 5.00
C GLY A 75 -1.37 -13.82 5.78
N ASP A 76 -1.85 -14.16 6.99
CA ASP A 76 -2.62 -13.24 7.85
C ASP A 76 -1.80 -12.08 8.45
N TYR A 77 -0.48 -12.09 8.24
CA TYR A 77 0.45 -11.04 8.66
C TYR A 77 0.71 -10.00 7.55
N VAL A 78 -0.13 -10.00 6.51
CA VAL A 78 -0.12 -8.97 5.47
C VAL A 78 -1.12 -7.89 5.83
N ASP A 79 -0.61 -6.70 6.12
CA ASP A 79 -1.41 -5.53 6.45
C ASP A 79 -1.67 -4.73 5.18
N VAL A 80 -2.96 -4.51 4.90
CA VAL A 80 -3.42 -3.94 3.63
C VAL A 80 -4.07 -2.60 3.87
N MET A 81 -3.56 -1.56 3.22
CA MET A 81 -4.10 -0.21 3.31
C MET A 81 -4.68 0.28 1.98
N SER A 82 -5.87 0.88 2.01
CA SER A 82 -6.44 1.59 0.86
C SER A 82 -5.88 3.01 0.79
N LEU A 83 -5.13 3.34 -0.27
CA LEU A 83 -4.60 4.69 -0.51
C LEU A 83 -5.73 5.72 -0.67
N ASP A 84 -6.87 5.31 -1.21
CA ASP A 84 -8.02 6.20 -1.44
C ASP A 84 -8.70 6.63 -0.12
N ASP A 85 -8.58 5.80 0.92
CA ASP A 85 -9.25 6.00 2.23
C ASP A 85 -8.26 6.41 3.34
N ALA A 86 -6.95 6.25 3.11
CA ALA A 86 -5.89 6.57 4.07
C ALA A 86 -5.77 8.08 4.35
N GLY A 87 -5.40 8.45 5.58
CA GLY A 87 -5.07 9.82 5.94
C GLY A 87 -3.77 10.30 5.28
N SER A 88 -3.56 11.63 5.23
CA SER A 88 -2.45 12.24 4.48
C SER A 88 -1.05 11.77 4.89
N VAL A 89 -0.84 11.46 6.18
CA VAL A 89 0.44 10.91 6.69
C VAL A 89 0.64 9.48 6.19
N ALA A 90 -0.31 8.58 6.47
CA ALA A 90 -0.19 7.18 6.08
C ALA A 90 -0.06 7.01 4.56
N ARG A 91 -0.80 7.82 3.79
CA ARG A 91 -0.70 7.85 2.33
C ARG A 91 0.67 8.32 1.85
N TYR A 92 1.26 9.32 2.50
CA TYR A 92 2.60 9.80 2.18
C TYR A 92 3.65 8.73 2.47
N GLU A 93 3.63 8.11 3.66
CA GLU A 93 4.54 7.04 4.05
C GLU A 93 4.45 5.85 3.06
N ALA A 94 3.23 5.43 2.71
CA ALA A 94 3.02 4.33 1.77
C ALA A 94 3.33 4.66 0.30
N LEU A 95 3.80 5.88 -0.02
CA LEU A 95 4.22 6.29 -1.36
C LEU A 95 5.62 6.89 -1.37
N HIS A 96 6.36 6.80 -0.25
CA HIS A 96 7.72 7.29 -0.12
C HIS A 96 8.69 6.14 0.18
N GLY A 97 9.75 6.01 -0.63
CA GLY A 97 10.75 4.95 -0.44
C GLY A 97 10.20 3.53 -0.63
N ILE A 98 9.27 3.33 -1.56
CA ILE A 98 8.49 2.09 -1.72
C ILE A 98 9.01 1.18 -2.84
N ASP A 99 8.44 -0.04 -2.91
CA ASP A 99 8.57 -0.97 -4.03
C ASP A 99 7.22 -1.09 -4.77
N VAL A 100 7.20 -0.75 -6.07
CA VAL A 100 5.98 -0.80 -6.89
C VAL A 100 5.79 -2.21 -7.41
N LEU A 101 4.84 -2.95 -6.84
CA LEU A 101 4.55 -4.33 -7.23
C LEU A 101 3.64 -4.40 -8.47
N VAL A 102 2.65 -3.53 -8.56
CA VAL A 102 1.73 -3.48 -9.71
C VAL A 102 1.38 -2.04 -10.05
N GLU A 103 1.48 -1.68 -11.33
CA GLU A 103 0.92 -0.47 -11.90
C GLU A 103 0.19 -0.84 -13.21
N LEU A 104 -1.15 -0.88 -13.18
CA LEU A 104 -1.94 -1.24 -14.36
C LEU A 104 -2.17 -0.04 -15.29
N THR A 105 -2.28 1.16 -14.74
CA THR A 105 -2.40 2.41 -15.49
C THR A 105 -1.07 3.16 -15.42
N PRO A 106 -0.38 3.40 -16.56
CA PRO A 106 0.90 4.09 -16.55
C PRO A 106 0.84 5.47 -15.89
N GLY A 107 1.79 5.74 -14.99
CA GLY A 107 1.90 7.00 -14.26
C GLY A 107 0.92 7.13 -13.07
N ARG A 108 0.18 6.06 -12.73
CA ARG A 108 -0.68 6.04 -11.54
C ARG A 108 0.14 6.24 -10.27
N TYR A 109 1.31 5.61 -10.16
CA TYR A 109 2.20 5.77 -9.01
C TYR A 109 2.70 7.22 -8.88
N ALA A 110 3.31 7.75 -9.94
CA ALA A 110 3.87 9.11 -9.93
C ALA A 110 2.83 10.17 -9.56
N ASN A 111 1.62 10.06 -10.13
CA ASN A 111 0.52 10.97 -9.82
C ASN A 111 0.04 10.82 -8.37
N ALA A 112 -0.06 9.59 -7.85
CA ALA A 112 -0.45 9.35 -6.47
C ALA A 112 0.60 9.90 -5.49
N GLN A 113 1.89 9.67 -5.74
CA GLN A 113 2.99 10.16 -4.93
C GLN A 113 3.01 11.69 -4.87
N MET A 114 2.90 12.35 -6.03
CA MET A 114 2.87 13.83 -6.09
C MET A 114 1.69 14.41 -5.30
N ALA A 115 0.50 13.80 -5.45
CA ALA A 115 -0.70 14.22 -4.73
C ALA A 115 -0.54 14.03 -3.21
N ALA A 116 -0.03 12.87 -2.78
CA ALA A 116 0.19 12.55 -1.37
C ALA A 116 1.21 13.50 -0.73
N PHE A 117 2.31 13.81 -1.43
CA PHE A 117 3.29 14.79 -0.95
C PHE A 117 2.69 16.19 -0.78
N GLY A 118 1.94 16.67 -1.77
CA GLY A 118 1.26 17.96 -1.70
C GLY A 118 0.29 18.03 -0.51
N GLU A 119 -0.55 17.02 -0.36
CA GLU A 119 -1.51 16.93 0.75
C GLU A 119 -0.83 16.83 2.12
N TYR A 120 0.29 16.09 2.21
CA TYR A 120 1.08 16.01 3.43
C TYR A 120 1.63 17.37 3.85
N CYS A 121 2.18 18.14 2.91
CA CYS A 121 2.66 19.50 3.16
C CYS A 121 1.51 20.44 3.55
N ASP A 122 0.40 20.41 2.81
CA ASP A 122 -0.75 21.30 3.05
C ASP A 122 -1.40 21.07 4.41
N THR A 123 -1.46 19.80 4.84
CA THR A 123 -2.09 19.43 6.11
C THR A 123 -1.16 19.56 7.33
N GLN A 124 0.11 19.93 7.14
CA GLN A 124 1.10 20.00 8.23
C GLN A 124 0.65 20.92 9.37
N ARG A 125 0.13 22.12 9.04
CA ARG A 125 -0.34 23.08 10.06
C ARG A 125 -1.47 22.54 10.93
N PHE A 126 -2.33 21.67 10.40
CA PHE A 126 -3.39 21.04 11.19
C PHE A 126 -2.83 19.98 12.13
N ARG A 127 -1.85 19.19 11.65
CA ARG A 127 -1.17 18.18 12.48
C ARG A 127 -0.42 18.81 13.64
N ASP A 128 0.28 19.92 13.40
CA ASP A 128 0.99 20.68 14.44
C ASP A 128 0.02 21.08 15.56
N ARG A 129 -1.17 21.59 15.21
CA ARG A 129 -2.19 21.98 16.20
C ARG A 129 -2.78 20.79 16.96
N VAL A 130 -2.93 19.64 16.33
CA VAL A 130 -3.37 18.41 17.01
C VAL A 130 -2.30 17.96 18.03
N LEU A 131 -1.02 17.97 17.66
CA LEU A 131 0.08 17.62 18.56
C LEU A 131 0.19 18.59 19.74
N GLU A 132 0.03 19.90 19.51
CA GLU A 132 -0.02 20.92 20.57
C GLU A 132 -1.18 20.69 21.55
N ALA A 133 -2.33 20.18 21.07
CA ALA A 133 -3.47 19.90 21.92
C ALA A 133 -3.28 18.63 22.77
N LEU A 134 -2.60 17.61 22.24
CA LEU A 134 -2.32 16.34 22.93
C LEU A 134 -1.21 16.44 23.99
N THR A 135 -0.38 17.47 23.91
CA THR A 135 0.73 17.73 24.84
C THR A 135 0.36 18.64 26.01
N ARG A 136 -0.91 19.06 26.09
CA ARG A 136 -1.49 19.80 27.23
C ARG A 136 -2.24 18.87 28.16
#